data_AF-A0A9D4HHB8-F1
#
_entry.id   AF-A0A9D4HHB8-F1
#
_cell.length_a   1.000
_cell.length_b   1.000
_cell.length_c   1.000
_cell.angle_alpha   90.00
_cell.angle_beta   90.00
_cell.angle_gamma   90.00
#
_symmetry.space_group_name_H-M   'P 1'
#
loop_
_entity.id
_entity.type
_entity.pdbx_description
1 polymer ?
#
loop_
_entity_poly.entity_id
_entity_poly.type
_entity_poly.pdbx_seq_one_letter_code
_entity_poly.pdbx_strand_id
1 'polypeptide(L)'
;MEPLFRKKIDGQLVMTDTLEARTIKAKDVQWMPARKAVIVKDEAVELCKQSGGDFKNQKHVMGCFKIEFGQFRGKTFKWLLENSPGYAGFIVADTEKDEPSHNKVYANKMALKKYMELFEEGVQMINSKRQSKPKEKVSPTSAAYKEMTDEELLKEAQQIETEKVLYSLLETPDVIKTQTIKK
;
A
#
# COMPACT_ATOMS: atom_id res chain seq x y z
N MET A 1 -17.99 2.35 2.55
CA MET A 1 -18.26 3.05 3.81
C MET A 1 -17.25 4.15 3.93
N GLU A 2 -17.48 5.17 4.74
CA GLU A 2 -16.50 6.27 4.84
C GLU A 2 -15.24 5.82 5.63
N PRO A 3 -14.03 6.10 5.13
CA PRO A 3 -12.79 5.75 5.80
C PRO A 3 -12.41 6.77 6.87
N LEU A 4 -11.77 6.30 7.94
CA LEU A 4 -11.21 7.14 8.99
C LEU A 4 -9.78 7.56 8.63
N PHE A 5 -9.64 8.79 8.11
CA PHE A 5 -8.34 9.34 7.72
C PHE A 5 -7.49 9.70 8.95
N ARG A 6 -6.30 9.11 9.05
CA ARG A 6 -5.33 9.46 10.08
C ARG A 6 -4.71 10.83 9.78
N LYS A 7 -4.84 11.77 10.72
CA LYS A 7 -4.20 13.08 10.66
C LYS A 7 -3.20 13.23 11.81
N LYS A 8 -2.13 13.98 11.57
CA LYS A 8 -1.17 14.41 12.58
C LYS A 8 -1.76 15.57 13.40
N ILE A 9 -1.02 16.00 14.43
CA ILE A 9 -1.39 17.14 15.29
C ILE A 9 -1.49 18.45 14.48
N ASP A 10 -0.69 18.60 13.43
CA ASP A 10 -0.72 19.73 12.50
C ASP A 10 -1.89 19.68 11.49
N GLY A 11 -2.76 18.66 11.58
CA GLY A 11 -3.88 18.44 10.67
C GLY A 11 -3.49 17.77 9.33
N GLN A 12 -2.20 17.55 9.07
CA GLN A 12 -1.74 16.91 7.84
C GLN A 12 -2.05 15.41 7.85
N LEU A 13 -2.32 14.88 6.66
CA LEU A 13 -2.60 13.46 6.48
C LEU A 13 -1.36 12.59 6.76
N VAL A 14 -1.54 11.53 7.54
CA VAL A 14 -0.51 10.54 7.81
C VAL A 14 -0.40 9.60 6.61
N MET A 15 0.67 9.75 5.82
CA MET A 15 0.89 8.93 4.61
C MET A 15 1.59 7.59 4.87
N THR A 16 2.00 7.31 6.10
CA THR A 16 2.73 6.10 6.48
C THR A 16 1.81 4.92 6.76
N ASP A 17 2.34 3.72 6.53
CA ASP A 17 1.64 2.46 6.78
C ASP A 17 1.46 2.18 8.27
N THR A 18 0.31 1.61 8.64
CA THR A 18 0.09 1.01 9.96
C THR A 18 0.97 -0.19 10.19
N LEU A 19 1.08 -0.59 11.46
CA LEU A 19 1.64 -1.88 11.83
C LEU A 19 0.88 -3.03 11.13
N GLU A 20 -0.46 -3.00 11.10
CA GLU A 20 -1.26 -4.02 10.40
C GLU A 20 -0.89 -4.11 8.92
N ALA A 21 -0.78 -2.98 8.23
CA ALA A 21 -0.34 -2.94 6.84
C ALA A 21 1.05 -3.54 6.67
N ARG A 22 2.03 -3.13 7.49
CA ARG A 22 3.40 -3.68 7.42
C ARG A 22 3.45 -5.18 7.64
N THR A 23 2.69 -5.71 8.61
CA THR A 23 2.61 -7.15 8.85
C THR A 23 2.04 -7.89 7.65
N ILE A 24 1.04 -7.33 6.96
CA ILE A 24 0.52 -7.94 5.72
C ILE A 24 1.55 -7.87 4.60
N LYS A 25 2.27 -6.75 4.47
CA LYS A 25 3.34 -6.61 3.46
C LYS A 25 4.47 -7.63 3.65
N ALA A 26 4.74 -8.02 4.90
CA ALA A 26 5.78 -9.00 5.23
C ALA A 26 5.34 -10.45 4.97
N LYS A 27 4.05 -10.72 4.79
CA LYS A 27 3.56 -12.05 4.44
C LYS A 27 3.74 -12.27 2.94
N ASP A 28 4.21 -13.45 2.58
CA ASP A 28 4.15 -13.87 1.18
C ASP A 28 2.69 -14.15 0.81
N VAL A 29 2.23 -13.52 -0.26
CA VAL A 29 0.83 -13.60 -0.70
C VAL A 29 0.81 -14.35 -2.02
N GLN A 30 0.15 -15.51 -2.02
CA GLN A 30 -0.06 -16.29 -3.23
C GLN A 30 -0.70 -15.44 -4.33
N TRP A 31 -0.07 -15.42 -5.51
CA TRP A 31 -0.62 -14.72 -6.66
C TRP A 31 -1.95 -15.33 -7.10
N MET A 32 -2.94 -14.48 -7.33
CA MET A 32 -4.25 -14.86 -7.85
C MET A 32 -4.70 -13.88 -8.93
N PRO A 33 -5.34 -14.36 -10.01
CA PRO A 33 -5.84 -13.50 -11.07
C PRO A 33 -6.99 -12.61 -10.58
N ALA A 34 -7.04 -11.37 -11.09
CA ALA A 34 -8.12 -10.45 -10.79
C ALA A 34 -9.50 -10.96 -11.26
N ARG A 35 -10.51 -10.71 -10.44
CA ARG A 35 -11.90 -11.10 -10.69
C ARG A 35 -12.61 -10.04 -11.53
N LYS A 36 -13.75 -10.42 -12.13
CA LYS A 36 -14.54 -9.50 -12.98
C LYS A 36 -15.14 -8.39 -12.12
N ALA A 37 -15.24 -7.18 -12.68
CA ALA A 37 -15.77 -6.01 -11.96
C ALA A 37 -17.20 -6.21 -11.43
N VAL A 38 -18.03 -6.96 -12.15
CA VAL A 38 -19.40 -7.33 -11.71
C VAL A 38 -19.37 -8.12 -10.40
N ILE A 39 -18.55 -9.17 -10.33
CA ILE A 39 -18.41 -10.01 -9.13
C ILE A 39 -17.90 -9.18 -7.93
N VAL A 40 -16.90 -8.31 -8.16
CA VAL A 40 -16.36 -7.44 -7.10
C VAL A 40 -17.43 -6.46 -6.58
N LYS A 41 -18.28 -5.95 -7.48
CA LYS A 41 -19.38 -5.04 -7.12
C LYS A 41 -20.45 -5.76 -6.32
N ASP A 42 -20.85 -6.96 -6.74
CA ASP A 42 -21.90 -7.73 -6.04
C ASP A 42 -21.44 -8.11 -4.63
N GLU A 43 -20.21 -8.62 -4.48
CA GLU A 43 -19.60 -8.88 -3.17
C GLU A 43 -19.51 -7.62 -2.29
N ALA A 44 -19.22 -6.47 -2.89
CA ALA A 44 -19.14 -5.22 -2.16
C ALA A 44 -20.51 -4.75 -1.65
N VAL A 45 -21.58 -4.98 -2.41
CA VAL A 45 -22.96 -4.68 -1.99
C VAL A 45 -23.36 -5.59 -0.82
N GLU A 46 -23.05 -6.88 -0.91
CA GLU A 46 -23.31 -7.84 0.19
C GLU A 46 -22.53 -7.47 1.45
N LEU A 47 -21.23 -7.18 1.30
CA LEU A 47 -20.38 -6.76 2.42
C LEU A 47 -20.84 -5.44 3.03
N CYS A 48 -21.31 -4.50 2.20
CA CYS A 48 -21.90 -3.24 2.66
C CYS A 48 -23.13 -3.50 3.53
N LYS A 49 -24.04 -4.38 3.11
CA LYS A 49 -25.22 -4.77 3.90
C LYS A 49 -24.82 -5.42 5.23
N GLN A 50 -23.87 -6.36 5.20
CA GLN A 50 -23.38 -7.05 6.40
C GLN A 50 -22.71 -6.10 7.39
N SER A 51 -22.01 -5.08 6.90
CA SER A 51 -21.29 -4.09 7.72
C SER A 51 -22.19 -2.96 8.23
N GLY A 52 -23.51 -3.02 8.00
CA GLY A 52 -24.46 -1.98 8.39
C GLY A 52 -24.39 -0.70 7.54
N GLY A 53 -23.73 -0.74 6.38
CA GLY A 53 -23.63 0.38 5.46
C GLY A 53 -24.84 0.47 4.52
N ASP A 54 -25.27 1.70 4.21
CA ASP A 54 -26.27 1.95 3.17
C ASP A 54 -25.80 1.55 1.76
N PHE A 55 -26.39 0.49 1.19
CA PHE A 55 -26.07 0.02 -0.16
C PHE A 55 -26.58 0.95 -1.28
N LYS A 56 -27.49 1.88 -0.97
CA LYS A 56 -27.93 2.92 -1.92
C LYS A 56 -26.93 4.05 -2.02
N ASN A 57 -26.09 4.23 -0.99
CA ASN A 57 -25.01 5.19 -1.00
C ASN A 57 -23.78 4.61 -1.73
N GLN A 58 -23.40 5.25 -2.83
CA GLN A 58 -22.26 4.81 -3.64
C GLN A 58 -20.94 4.82 -2.85
N LYS A 59 -20.69 5.81 -1.97
CA LYS A 59 -19.49 5.83 -1.10
C LYS A 59 -19.44 4.58 -0.21
N HIS A 60 -20.61 4.16 0.25
CA HIS A 60 -20.74 3.01 1.12
C HIS A 60 -20.40 1.71 0.41
N VAL A 61 -20.95 1.52 -0.79
CA VAL A 61 -20.63 0.37 -1.63
C VAL A 61 -19.16 0.36 -2.07
N MET A 62 -18.64 1.49 -2.57
CA MET A 62 -17.26 1.57 -3.08
C MET A 62 -16.20 1.33 -1.99
N GLY A 63 -16.44 1.80 -0.77
CA GLY A 63 -15.51 1.50 0.33
C GLY A 63 -15.47 0.01 0.71
N CYS A 64 -16.46 -0.79 0.30
CA CYS A 64 -16.50 -2.24 0.48
C CYS A 64 -15.91 -3.03 -0.71
N PHE A 65 -15.48 -2.35 -1.79
CA PHE A 65 -14.80 -3.02 -2.90
C PHE A 65 -13.53 -3.68 -2.41
N LYS A 66 -13.35 -4.96 -2.75
CA LYS A 66 -12.11 -5.67 -2.51
C LYS A 66 -11.06 -5.26 -3.54
N ILE A 67 -9.83 -5.18 -3.06
CA ILE A 67 -8.64 -4.93 -3.85
C ILE A 67 -8.30 -6.19 -4.62
N GLU A 68 -8.14 -6.05 -5.92
CA GLU A 68 -7.83 -7.15 -6.84
C GLU A 68 -6.39 -7.08 -7.38
N PHE A 69 -5.50 -6.33 -6.72
CA PHE A 69 -4.12 -6.14 -7.13
C PHE A 69 -3.15 -5.98 -5.95
N GLY A 70 -1.86 -6.20 -6.21
CA GLY A 70 -0.79 -5.93 -5.27
C GLY A 70 -0.86 -6.74 -3.96
N GLN A 71 -0.08 -6.29 -2.98
CA GLN A 71 0.10 -6.98 -1.69
C GLN A 71 -1.09 -6.89 -0.73
N PHE A 72 -2.05 -6.00 -1.00
CA PHE A 72 -3.25 -5.83 -0.17
C PHE A 72 -4.50 -6.46 -0.79
N ARG A 73 -4.30 -7.40 -1.72
CA ARG A 73 -5.39 -8.13 -2.36
C ARG A 73 -6.33 -8.75 -1.31
N GLY A 74 -7.64 -8.64 -1.56
CA GLY A 74 -8.69 -9.12 -0.66
C GLY A 74 -9.08 -8.16 0.47
N LYS A 75 -8.26 -7.15 0.79
CA LYS A 75 -8.68 -6.05 1.68
C LYS A 75 -9.62 -5.09 0.96
N THR A 76 -10.37 -4.29 1.71
CA THR A 76 -11.30 -3.32 1.13
C THR A 76 -10.62 -2.00 0.80
N PHE A 77 -11.21 -1.20 -0.09
CA PHE A 77 -10.73 0.16 -0.37
C PHE A 77 -10.75 1.03 0.88
N LYS A 78 -11.78 0.93 1.73
CA LYS A 78 -11.79 1.60 3.04
C LYS A 78 -10.56 1.22 3.86
N TRP A 79 -10.32 -0.08 4.01
CA TRP A 79 -9.18 -0.58 4.78
C TRP A 79 -7.86 -0.03 4.25
N LEU A 80 -7.70 0.07 2.92
CA LEU A 80 -6.47 0.59 2.31
C LEU A 80 -6.24 2.08 2.59
N LEU A 81 -7.27 2.92 2.44
CA LEU A 81 -7.16 4.35 2.74
C LEU A 81 -6.84 4.59 4.22
N GLU A 82 -7.37 3.74 5.10
CA GLU A 82 -7.09 3.79 6.53
C GLU A 82 -5.68 3.28 6.84
N ASN A 83 -5.21 2.20 6.23
CA ASN A 83 -4.00 1.50 6.67
C ASN A 83 -2.74 1.83 5.89
N SER A 84 -2.86 2.09 4.58
CA SER A 84 -1.73 2.37 3.69
C SER A 84 -2.08 3.48 2.69
N PRO A 85 -2.37 4.70 3.18
CA PRO A 85 -2.77 5.84 2.32
C PRO A 85 -1.68 6.25 1.33
N GLY A 86 -0.40 6.13 1.71
CA GLY A 86 0.72 6.37 0.81
C GLY A 86 0.76 5.39 -0.37
N TYR A 87 0.42 4.12 -0.15
CA TYR A 87 0.33 3.14 -1.23
C TYR A 87 -0.88 3.41 -2.13
N ALA A 88 -2.04 3.73 -1.55
CA ALA A 88 -3.24 4.09 -2.30
C ALA A 88 -3.00 5.25 -3.28
N GLY A 89 -2.40 6.34 -2.79
CA GLY A 89 -2.04 7.49 -3.63
C GLY A 89 -1.02 7.13 -4.72
N PHE A 90 -0.05 6.26 -4.41
CA PHE A 90 0.94 5.80 -5.38
C PHE A 90 0.28 5.02 -6.51
N ILE A 91 -0.60 4.06 -6.19
CA ILE A 91 -1.28 3.23 -7.20
C ILE A 91 -2.12 4.09 -8.13
N VAL A 92 -2.86 5.07 -7.61
CA VAL A 92 -3.68 5.95 -8.47
C VAL A 92 -2.79 6.83 -9.35
N ALA A 93 -1.77 7.48 -8.79
CA ALA A 93 -0.86 8.32 -9.56
C ALA A 93 -0.05 7.55 -10.62
N ASP A 94 0.28 6.27 -10.34
CA ASP A 94 0.94 5.36 -11.28
C ASP A 94 -0.03 4.95 -12.41
N THR A 95 -1.25 4.55 -12.06
CA THR A 95 -2.28 4.13 -13.02
C THR A 95 -2.69 5.26 -13.98
N GLU A 96 -2.61 6.52 -13.54
CA GLU A 96 -2.89 7.68 -14.41
C GLU A 96 -1.85 7.88 -15.53
N LYS A 97 -0.67 7.27 -15.40
CA LYS A 97 0.37 7.29 -16.44
C LYS A 97 0.23 6.15 -17.44
N ASP A 98 -0.47 5.10 -17.05
CA ASP A 98 -0.72 3.94 -17.91
C ASP A 98 -1.76 4.27 -18.98
N GLU A 99 -1.62 3.68 -20.17
CA GLU A 99 -2.70 3.74 -21.17
C GLU A 99 -3.95 2.99 -20.68
N PRO A 100 -5.16 3.49 -20.96
CA PRO A 100 -6.39 2.82 -20.58
C PRO A 100 -6.43 1.36 -21.06
N SER A 101 -6.46 0.43 -20.11
CA SER A 101 -6.50 -1.00 -20.41
C SER A 101 -7.88 -1.58 -20.09
N HIS A 102 -8.34 -2.49 -20.93
CA HIS A 102 -9.58 -3.23 -20.70
C HIS A 102 -9.42 -4.40 -19.71
N ASN A 103 -8.26 -4.51 -19.05
CA ASN A 103 -8.00 -5.57 -18.09
C ASN A 103 -8.71 -5.32 -16.74
N LYS A 104 -8.97 -6.42 -16.02
CA LYS A 104 -9.73 -6.40 -14.75
C LYS A 104 -9.02 -5.63 -13.64
N VAL A 105 -7.70 -5.61 -13.66
CA VAL A 105 -6.85 -4.89 -12.69
C VAL A 105 -7.00 -3.38 -12.86
N TYR A 106 -6.94 -2.89 -14.10
CA TYR A 106 -7.15 -1.49 -14.45
C TYR A 106 -8.53 -1.01 -14.03
N ALA A 107 -9.58 -1.81 -14.31
CA ALA A 107 -10.93 -1.49 -13.86
C ALA A 107 -11.03 -1.36 -12.32
N ASN A 108 -10.35 -2.22 -11.55
CA ASN A 108 -10.32 -2.14 -10.09
C ASN A 108 -9.50 -0.94 -9.59
N LYS A 109 -8.35 -0.62 -10.21
CA LYS A 109 -7.55 0.58 -9.93
C LYS A 109 -8.34 1.88 -10.21
N MET A 110 -9.10 1.92 -11.31
CA MET A 110 -9.96 3.06 -11.64
C MET A 110 -11.14 3.20 -10.67
N ALA A 111 -11.68 2.10 -10.16
CA ALA A 111 -12.67 2.15 -9.08
C ALA A 111 -12.08 2.70 -7.77
N LEU A 112 -10.82 2.35 -7.44
CA LEU A 112 -10.11 2.94 -6.31
C LEU A 112 -9.92 4.45 -6.48
N LYS A 113 -9.48 4.90 -7.67
CA LYS A 113 -9.36 6.33 -7.98
C LYS A 113 -10.69 7.07 -7.73
N LYS A 114 -11.77 6.59 -8.34
CA LYS A 114 -13.10 7.19 -8.17
C LYS A 114 -13.54 7.23 -6.72
N TYR A 115 -13.20 6.20 -5.93
CA TYR A 115 -13.52 6.17 -4.50
C TYR A 115 -12.71 7.21 -3.71
N MET A 116 -11.42 7.38 -4.02
CA MET A 116 -10.57 8.39 -3.38
C MET A 116 -11.02 9.81 -3.70
N GLU A 117 -11.48 10.08 -4.92
CA GLU A 117 -12.00 11.38 -5.36
C GLU A 117 -13.30 11.81 -4.63
N LEU A 118 -13.97 10.89 -3.91
CA LEU A 118 -15.15 11.21 -3.10
C LEU A 118 -14.80 11.90 -1.77
N PHE A 119 -13.51 12.02 -1.43
CA PHE A 119 -13.02 12.60 -0.19
C PHE A 119 -11.87 13.57 -0.47
N GLU A 120 -11.84 14.70 0.24
CA GLU A 120 -10.76 15.69 0.11
C GLU A 120 -9.40 15.08 0.47
N GLU A 121 -9.35 14.27 1.53
CA GLU A 121 -8.14 13.57 1.94
C GLU A 121 -7.64 12.59 0.87
N GLY A 122 -8.55 11.92 0.15
CA GLY A 122 -8.18 11.03 -0.94
C GLY A 122 -7.55 11.78 -2.11
N VAL A 123 -8.08 12.97 -2.45
CA VAL A 123 -7.48 13.86 -3.45
C VAL A 123 -6.09 14.35 -2.99
N GLN A 124 -5.94 14.69 -1.71
CA GLN A 124 -4.64 15.05 -1.13
C GLN A 124 -3.62 13.91 -1.27
N MET A 125 -4.02 12.65 -0.97
CA MET A 125 -3.14 11.47 -1.13
C MET A 125 -2.59 11.35 -2.56
N ILE A 126 -3.45 11.54 -3.57
CA ILE A 126 -3.09 11.45 -4.98
C ILE A 126 -2.10 12.57 -5.32
N ASN A 127 -2.43 13.81 -4.95
CA ASN A 127 -1.59 14.97 -5.26
C ASN A 127 -0.21 14.90 -4.58
N SER A 128 -0.14 14.45 -3.32
CA SER A 128 1.13 14.22 -2.64
C SER A 128 2.03 13.22 -3.39
N LYS A 129 1.44 12.22 -4.06
CA LYS A 129 2.19 11.22 -4.82
C LYS A 129 2.52 11.63 -6.26
N ARG A 130 1.75 12.53 -6.87
CA ARG A 130 2.11 13.18 -8.13
C ARG A 130 3.35 14.09 -7.98
N GLN A 131 3.41 14.81 -6.85
CA GLN A 131 4.50 15.75 -6.57
C GLN A 131 5.77 15.07 -6.04
N SER A 132 5.64 13.92 -5.38
CA SER A 132 6.80 13.11 -5.06
C SER A 132 7.35 12.50 -6.35
N LYS A 133 8.55 12.90 -6.79
CA LYS A 133 9.30 12.14 -7.79
C LYS A 133 9.29 10.67 -7.35
N PRO A 134 9.07 9.69 -8.25
CA PRO A 134 9.29 8.31 -7.87
C PRO A 134 10.68 8.26 -7.25
N LYS A 135 10.79 7.74 -6.02
CA LYS A 135 12.08 7.21 -5.60
C LYS A 135 12.36 6.16 -6.65
N GLU A 136 13.30 6.48 -7.55
CA GLU A 136 13.81 5.54 -8.52
C GLU A 136 14.03 4.26 -7.72
N LYS A 137 13.29 3.21 -8.08
CA LYS A 137 13.71 1.90 -7.64
C LYS A 137 15.09 1.81 -8.27
N VAL A 138 16.14 1.98 -7.49
CA VAL A 138 17.46 1.55 -7.89
C VAL A 138 17.36 0.03 -7.88
N SER A 139 16.71 -0.51 -8.91
CA SER A 139 17.00 -1.86 -9.36
C SER A 139 18.44 -1.78 -9.84
N PRO A 140 19.37 -2.53 -9.24
CA PRO A 140 20.76 -2.52 -9.66
C PRO A 140 20.86 -3.24 -11.01
N THR A 141 20.54 -2.52 -12.10
CA THR A 141 20.81 -2.88 -13.50
C THR A 141 20.29 -1.72 -14.34
N SER A 142 21.09 -1.06 -15.20
CA SER A 142 21.63 -1.74 -16.38
C SER A 142 22.76 -0.99 -17.13
N ALA A 143 23.60 -0.21 -16.44
CA ALA A 143 24.79 0.40 -17.09
C ALA A 143 26.09 0.15 -16.32
N ALA A 144 26.12 0.38 -15.01
CA ALA A 144 27.33 0.20 -14.19
C ALA A 144 27.83 -1.26 -14.09
N TYR A 145 26.92 -2.24 -14.02
CA TYR A 145 27.28 -3.67 -13.91
C TYR A 145 27.78 -4.31 -15.22
N LYS A 146 27.70 -3.61 -16.36
CA LYS A 146 28.23 -4.13 -17.63
C LYS A 146 29.74 -3.92 -17.77
N GLU A 147 30.32 -3.03 -16.97
CA GLU A 147 31.74 -2.66 -17.05
C GLU A 147 32.54 -3.06 -15.80
N MET A 148 31.89 -3.60 -14.77
CA MET A 148 32.55 -4.13 -13.57
C MET A 148 33.07 -5.54 -13.78
N THR A 149 34.25 -5.82 -13.26
CA THR A 149 34.85 -7.15 -13.27
C THR A 149 34.15 -8.08 -12.28
N ASP A 150 34.23 -9.40 -12.51
CA ASP A 150 33.60 -10.41 -11.64
C ASP A 150 34.05 -10.31 -10.17
N GLU A 151 35.28 -9.85 -9.91
CA GLU A 151 35.78 -9.61 -8.55
C GLU A 151 35.12 -8.41 -7.85
N GLU A 152 34.80 -7.36 -8.60
CA GLU A 152 34.15 -6.16 -8.06
C GLU A 152 32.68 -6.43 -7.72
N LEU A 153 32.00 -7.20 -8.58
CA LEU A 153 30.66 -7.72 -8.33
C LEU A 153 30.59 -8.55 -7.04
N LEU A 154 31.61 -9.38 -6.79
CA LEU A 154 31.66 -10.23 -5.60
C LEU A 154 31.89 -9.41 -4.32
N LYS A 155 32.74 -8.38 -4.38
CA LYS A 155 32.99 -7.46 -3.26
C LYS A 155 31.76 -6.63 -2.93
N GLU A 156 31.04 -6.14 -3.93
CA GLU A 156 29.82 -5.36 -3.72
C GLU A 156 28.69 -6.22 -3.16
N ALA A 157 28.54 -7.46 -3.63
CA ALA A 157 27.59 -8.42 -3.07
C ALA A 157 27.89 -8.73 -1.60
N GLN A 158 29.16 -8.94 -1.25
CA GLN A 158 29.58 -9.12 0.14
C GLN A 158 29.31 -7.89 1.00
N GLN A 159 29.49 -6.69 0.46
CA GLN A 159 29.22 -5.45 1.17
C GLN A 159 27.72 -5.21 1.40
N ILE A 160 26.87 -5.60 0.45
CA ILE A 160 25.41 -5.58 0.60
C ILE A 160 24.97 -6.60 1.67
N GLU A 161 25.58 -7.79 1.69
CA GLU A 161 25.33 -8.81 2.70
C GLU A 161 25.70 -8.31 4.10
N THR A 162 26.85 -7.64 4.25
CA THR A 162 27.29 -7.08 5.53
C THR A 162 26.40 -5.90 5.97
N GLU A 163 25.95 -5.04 5.05
CA GLU A 163 25.00 -3.97 5.38
C GLU A 163 23.64 -4.51 5.82
N LYS A 164 23.13 -5.58 5.19
CA LYS A 164 21.90 -6.26 5.64
C LYS A 164 22.04 -6.81 7.05
N VAL A 165 23.18 -7.44 7.34
CA VAL A 165 23.50 -7.94 8.68
C VAL A 165 23.58 -6.78 9.69
N LEU A 166 24.23 -5.67 9.32
CA LEU A 166 24.31 -4.46 10.15
C LEU A 166 22.92 -3.88 10.45
N TYR A 167 22.05 -3.81 9.45
CA TYR A 167 20.68 -3.30 9.60
C TYR A 167 19.84 -4.20 10.52
N SER A 168 20.04 -5.52 10.49
CA SER A 168 19.39 -6.46 11.39
C SER A 168 19.88 -6.38 12.84
N LEU A 169 21.15 -6.00 13.04
CA LEU A 169 21.76 -5.80 14.37
C LEU A 169 21.30 -4.50 15.05
N LEU A 170 20.87 -3.51 14.27
CA LEU A 170 20.35 -2.23 14.76
C LEU A 170 18.87 -2.33 15.21
N GLU A 171 18.17 -3.42 14.88
CA GLU A 171 16.84 -3.72 15.40
C GLU A 171 16.93 -4.55 16.69
N THR A 172 17.43 -3.94 17.77
CA THR A 172 17.21 -4.48 19.13
C THR A 172 15.97 -3.82 19.76
N PRO A 173 15.09 -4.58 20.44
CA PRO A 173 14.04 -3.99 21.25
C PRO A 173 14.64 -3.44 22.55
N ASP A 174 14.68 -2.11 22.66
CA ASP A 174 14.77 -1.40 23.94
C ASP A 174 13.57 -1.80 24.82
N VAL A 175 13.78 -2.80 25.69
CA VAL A 175 12.89 -3.07 26.84
C VAL A 175 13.56 -2.53 28.09
N ILE A 176 13.45 -1.22 28.30
CA ILE A 176 13.58 -0.62 29.63
C ILE A 176 12.17 -0.40 30.18
N LYS A 177 11.84 -1.15 31.23
CA LYS A 177 10.97 -0.82 32.38
C LYS A 177 10.67 -2.13 33.12
N THR A 178 10.76 -2.30 34.44
CA THR A 178 11.22 -1.53 35.60
C THR A 178 11.00 -2.48 36.78
N GLN A 179 11.83 -2.36 37.82
CA GLN A 179 11.77 -3.11 39.08
C GLN A 179 10.35 -3.28 39.65
N THR A 180 10.08 -4.43 40.27
CA THR A 180 9.38 -4.47 41.57
C THR A 180 9.91 -5.62 42.41
N ILE A 181 10.78 -5.27 43.35
CA ILE A 181 11.07 -6.05 44.56
C ILE A 181 9.97 -5.73 45.57
N LYS A 182 9.41 -6.75 46.21
CA LYS A 182 8.82 -6.81 47.57
C LYS A 182 8.01 -8.11 47.66
N LYS A 183 8.09 -8.93 48.69
CA LYS A 183 8.96 -9.04 49.85
C LYS A 183 8.78 -10.47 50.36
#